data_AF-A0A933SDW9-F1
#
_entry.id   AF-A0A933SDW9-F1
#
_cell.length_a   1.000
_cell.length_b   1.000
_cell.length_c   1.000
_cell.angle_alpha   90.00
_cell.angle_beta   90.00
_cell.angle_gamma   90.00
#
_symmetry.space_group_name_H-M   'P 1'
#
loop_
_entity.id
_entity.type
_entity.pdbx_description
1 polymer ?
#
loop_
_entity_poly.entity_id
_entity_poly.type
_entity_poly.pdbx_seq_one_letter_code
_entity_poly.pdbx_strand_id
1 'polypeptide(L)'
;MKVPAPPTPAGSVAQLRRKLLDWYHRFRRDMPWRRTRDPYRIWVSEVMLQQTQVATATPYYERFVKRFPDVVTLADAPLDDVLAAWAGLGYYRRARFLHEAARVVAREHGGRVPTTAAAFASLPGVGRYTVGAVLSISVGARLPVLDGNVCRVFARWTASPLQAKRPADAKRLWSMAEALLPPAGGAAASGDWNQALMELGATVCTPRAPRCPECPVRAHCKAHAAGTPEAFPPVASRREVVKLRRAVALLRRGGDVLLARREGALLDGMWEMPGVDLAPDADAGVALRSALRALGVKARLADTSRRVKHTITHRAIEVEVWEATGAVTAPRRASLRWTDPASRTLALTALAKKVVAPAKRPRA
;
A
#
# COMPACT_ATOMS: atom_id res chain seq x y z
N MET A 1 -30.95 -16.60 9.33
CA MET A 1 -31.30 -15.34 10.01
C MET A 1 -31.10 -14.17 9.07
N LYS A 2 -32.19 -13.47 8.70
CA LYS A 2 -32.13 -12.21 7.95
C LYS A 2 -31.34 -11.20 8.78
N VAL A 3 -30.24 -10.68 8.24
CA VAL A 3 -29.53 -9.54 8.83
C VAL A 3 -30.51 -8.37 8.78
N PRO A 4 -30.86 -7.73 9.92
CA PRO A 4 -31.78 -6.61 9.91
C PRO A 4 -31.20 -5.50 9.02
N ALA A 5 -32.03 -4.97 8.12
CA ALA A 5 -31.67 -3.82 7.30
C ALA A 5 -31.13 -2.71 8.23
N PRO A 6 -30.08 -1.98 7.82
CA PRO A 6 -29.58 -0.89 8.64
C PRO A 6 -30.75 0.02 9.01
N PRO A 7 -30.90 0.41 10.30
CA PRO A 7 -31.99 1.27 10.71
C PRO A 7 -31.90 2.55 9.88
N THR A 8 -32.98 2.92 9.22
CA THR A 8 -33.07 4.16 8.44
C THR A 8 -33.82 5.18 9.29
N PRO A 9 -33.17 6.16 9.96
CA PRO A 9 -33.90 7.28 10.55
C PRO A 9 -33.82 8.51 9.64
N ALA A 10 -34.99 9.14 9.45
CA ALA A 10 -35.26 10.40 8.76
C ALA A 10 -34.70 10.54 7.32
N GLY A 11 -35.31 9.81 6.38
CA GLY A 11 -35.19 10.01 4.93
C GLY A 11 -34.87 8.72 4.17
N SER A 12 -35.37 8.60 2.93
CA SER A 12 -35.25 7.37 2.14
C SER A 12 -33.80 7.12 1.70
N VAL A 13 -33.40 5.85 1.54
CA VAL A 13 -32.09 5.48 0.97
C VAL A 13 -31.84 6.16 -0.38
N ALA A 14 -32.90 6.38 -1.17
CA ALA A 14 -32.83 7.15 -2.41
C ALA A 14 -32.40 8.60 -2.18
N GLN A 15 -32.91 9.28 -1.15
CA GLN A 15 -32.49 10.64 -0.80
C GLN A 15 -31.03 10.69 -0.37
N LEU A 16 -30.60 9.74 0.47
CA LEU A 16 -29.20 9.63 0.90
C LEU A 16 -28.26 9.47 -0.30
N ARG A 17 -28.61 8.55 -1.23
CA ARG A 17 -27.85 8.34 -2.47
C ARG A 17 -27.73 9.61 -3.30
N ARG A 18 -28.85 10.29 -3.56
CA ARG A 18 -28.87 11.54 -4.34
C ARG A 18 -27.95 12.59 -3.71
N LYS A 19 -28.14 12.91 -2.42
CA LYS A 19 -27.34 13.95 -1.74
C LYS A 19 -25.84 13.66 -1.78
N LEU A 20 -25.45 12.40 -1.59
CA LEU A 20 -24.03 12.02 -1.61
C LEU A 20 -23.44 12.08 -3.01
N LEU A 21 -24.18 11.62 -4.03
CA LEU A 21 -23.74 11.67 -5.43
C LEU A 21 -23.65 13.12 -5.93
N ASP A 22 -24.65 13.96 -5.65
CA ASP A 22 -24.64 15.38 -6.02
C ASP A 22 -23.42 16.10 -5.42
N TRP A 23 -23.13 15.85 -4.13
CA TRP A 23 -21.93 16.34 -3.48
C TRP A 23 -20.65 15.80 -4.14
N TYR A 24 -20.59 14.50 -4.44
CA TYR A 24 -19.43 13.90 -5.08
C TYR A 24 -19.15 14.51 -6.46
N HIS A 25 -20.17 14.69 -7.30
CA HIS A 25 -20.00 15.29 -8.62
C HIS A 25 -19.49 16.74 -8.54
N ARG A 26 -19.88 17.50 -7.51
CA ARG A 26 -19.47 18.89 -7.31
C ARG A 26 -18.09 19.04 -6.65
N PHE A 27 -17.74 18.16 -5.72
CA PHE A 27 -16.59 18.36 -4.81
C PHE A 27 -15.51 17.28 -4.87
N ARG A 28 -15.67 16.23 -5.68
CA ARG A 28 -14.63 15.20 -5.86
C ARG A 28 -13.30 15.85 -6.25
N ARG A 29 -12.22 15.41 -5.62
CA ARG A 29 -10.87 15.77 -6.06
C ARG A 29 -10.62 15.19 -7.44
N ASP A 30 -9.97 16.00 -8.27
CA ASP A 30 -9.41 15.55 -9.53
C ASP A 30 -8.16 14.70 -9.26
N MET A 31 -8.13 13.50 -9.84
CA MET A 31 -7.04 12.54 -9.69
C MET A 31 -6.83 11.86 -11.04
N PRO A 32 -5.58 11.57 -11.47
CA PRO A 32 -5.32 11.03 -12.80
C PRO A 32 -6.13 9.77 -13.14
N TRP A 33 -6.29 8.86 -12.17
CA TRP A 33 -7.08 7.63 -12.33
C TRP A 33 -8.60 7.83 -12.37
N ARG A 34 -9.12 9.02 -12.04
CA ARG A 34 -10.54 9.37 -12.19
C ARG A 34 -10.89 9.91 -13.59
N ARG A 35 -9.89 10.11 -14.45
CA ARG A 35 -10.05 10.61 -15.83
C ARG A 35 -10.11 9.49 -16.86
N THR A 36 -10.24 8.25 -16.42
CA THR A 36 -10.27 7.05 -17.26
C THR A 36 -11.25 6.02 -16.69
N ARG A 37 -11.73 5.12 -17.56
CA ARG A 37 -12.46 3.90 -17.18
C ARG A 37 -11.70 2.61 -17.50
N ASP A 38 -10.46 2.71 -17.95
CA ASP A 38 -9.60 1.58 -18.23
C ASP A 38 -9.38 0.72 -16.96
N PRO A 39 -9.82 -0.57 -16.95
CA PRO A 39 -9.65 -1.46 -15.81
C PRO A 39 -8.20 -1.61 -15.36
N TYR A 40 -7.23 -1.62 -16.28
CA TYR A 40 -5.80 -1.73 -15.94
C TYR A 40 -5.34 -0.51 -15.14
N ARG A 41 -5.60 0.69 -15.66
CA ARG A 41 -5.23 1.95 -15.01
C ARG A 41 -5.90 2.13 -13.66
N ILE A 42 -7.19 1.78 -13.53
CA ILE A 42 -7.90 1.83 -12.25
C ILE A 42 -7.28 0.81 -11.28
N TRP A 43 -7.04 -0.42 -11.71
CA TRP A 43 -6.42 -1.46 -10.89
C TRP A 43 -5.05 -1.04 -10.35
N VAL A 44 -4.18 -0.46 -11.19
CA VAL A 44 -2.88 0.09 -10.76
C VAL A 44 -3.08 1.13 -9.65
N SER A 45 -4.00 2.08 -9.82
CA SER A 45 -4.26 3.09 -8.78
C SER A 45 -4.78 2.48 -7.48
N GLU A 46 -5.70 1.52 -7.56
CA GLU A 46 -6.26 0.87 -6.37
C GLU A 46 -5.19 0.10 -5.59
N VAL A 47 -4.29 -0.59 -6.29
CA VAL A 47 -3.16 -1.26 -5.62
C VAL A 47 -2.22 -0.23 -5.00
N MET A 48 -1.91 0.89 -5.67
CA MET A 48 -1.06 1.95 -5.13
C MET A 48 -1.65 2.64 -3.92
N LEU A 49 -2.98 2.83 -3.86
CA LEU A 49 -3.68 3.52 -2.76
C LEU A 49 -3.84 2.67 -1.50
N GLN A 50 -3.58 1.36 -1.57
CA GLN A 50 -3.57 0.51 -0.38
C GLN A 50 -2.55 1.01 0.66
N GLN A 51 -3.04 1.52 1.79
CA GLN A 51 -2.21 2.07 2.88
C GLN A 51 -1.25 3.19 2.43
N THR A 52 -1.61 3.92 1.36
CA THR A 52 -0.80 5.02 0.82
C THR A 52 -1.70 6.23 0.57
N GLN A 53 -1.24 7.43 0.94
CA GLN A 53 -2.02 8.65 0.72
C GLN A 53 -2.07 9.03 -0.77
N VAL A 54 -3.18 9.64 -1.19
CA VAL A 54 -3.40 10.11 -2.58
C VAL A 54 -2.24 10.99 -3.06
N ALA A 55 -1.84 11.98 -2.27
CA ALA A 55 -0.75 12.91 -2.62
C ALA A 55 0.58 12.18 -2.85
N THR A 56 0.86 11.14 -2.07
CA THR A 56 2.05 10.29 -2.24
C THR A 56 1.93 9.41 -3.48
N ALA A 57 0.77 8.80 -3.73
CA ALA A 57 0.56 7.85 -4.81
C ALA A 57 0.51 8.51 -6.20
N THR A 58 -0.02 9.73 -6.30
CA THR A 58 -0.23 10.45 -7.58
C THR A 58 1.01 10.49 -8.49
N PRO A 59 2.17 11.01 -8.06
CA PRO A 59 3.34 11.06 -8.94
C PRO A 59 3.92 9.68 -9.27
N TYR A 60 3.68 8.65 -8.43
CA TYR A 60 4.09 7.28 -8.73
C TYR A 60 3.20 6.66 -9.80
N TYR A 61 1.89 6.85 -9.66
CA TYR A 61 0.91 6.40 -10.64
C TYR A 61 1.24 6.93 -12.03
N GLU A 62 1.43 8.25 -12.17
CA GLU A 62 1.68 8.89 -13.47
C GLU A 62 2.94 8.35 -14.15
N ARG A 63 4.05 8.20 -13.40
CA ARG A 63 5.28 7.61 -13.95
C ARG A 63 5.13 6.13 -14.27
N PHE A 64 4.39 5.39 -13.44
CA PHE A 64 4.20 3.96 -13.59
C PHE A 64 3.38 3.64 -14.83
N VAL A 65 2.22 4.30 -15.02
CA VAL A 65 1.39 4.09 -16.21
C VAL A 65 1.99 4.70 -17.47
N LYS A 66 2.90 5.68 -17.35
CA LYS A 66 3.70 6.13 -18.50
C LYS A 66 4.71 5.07 -18.94
N ARG A 67 5.37 4.40 -17.98
CA ARG A 67 6.36 3.36 -18.27
C ARG A 67 5.72 2.03 -18.68
N PHE A 68 4.61 1.68 -18.06
CA PHE A 68 3.83 0.47 -18.31
C PHE A 68 2.41 0.91 -18.72
N PRO A 69 2.19 1.25 -20.00
CA PRO A 69 0.92 1.83 -20.47
C PRO A 69 -0.25 0.85 -20.44
N ASP A 70 0.02 -0.45 -20.49
CA ASP A 70 -0.96 -1.53 -20.49
C ASP A 70 -0.47 -2.75 -19.68
N VAL A 71 -1.38 -3.72 -19.49
CA VAL A 71 -1.13 -4.91 -18.69
C VAL A 71 -0.09 -5.86 -19.33
N VAL A 72 0.02 -5.89 -20.66
CA VAL A 72 0.97 -6.74 -21.38
C VAL A 72 2.38 -6.19 -21.20
N THR A 73 2.57 -4.89 -21.42
CA THR A 73 3.83 -4.19 -21.17
C THR A 73 4.29 -4.35 -19.72
N LEU A 74 3.36 -4.33 -18.74
CA LEU A 74 3.68 -4.63 -17.35
C LEU A 74 4.10 -6.09 -17.14
N ALA A 75 3.42 -7.04 -17.77
CA ALA A 75 3.67 -8.47 -17.63
C ALA A 75 5.05 -8.90 -18.18
N ASP A 76 5.45 -8.30 -19.30
CA ASP A 76 6.70 -8.59 -20.00
C ASP A 76 7.92 -7.94 -19.32
N ALA A 77 7.70 -6.92 -18.49
CA ALA A 77 8.76 -6.22 -17.81
C ALA A 77 9.55 -7.14 -16.85
N PRO A 78 10.88 -6.97 -16.74
CA PRO A 78 11.64 -7.57 -15.65
C PRO A 78 11.10 -7.12 -14.29
N LEU A 79 11.01 -8.03 -13.32
CA LEU A 79 10.49 -7.68 -12.00
C LEU A 79 11.28 -6.54 -11.34
N ASP A 80 12.60 -6.49 -11.56
CA ASP A 80 13.46 -5.44 -11.02
C ASP A 80 13.06 -4.05 -11.56
N ASP A 81 12.62 -3.95 -12.81
CA ASP A 81 12.13 -2.70 -13.41
C ASP A 81 10.80 -2.25 -12.78
N VAL A 82 9.90 -3.20 -12.53
CA VAL A 82 8.62 -2.94 -11.85
C VAL A 82 8.87 -2.47 -10.42
N LEU A 83 9.77 -3.14 -9.69
CA LEU A 83 10.16 -2.75 -8.33
C LEU A 83 10.86 -1.40 -8.30
N ALA A 84 11.66 -1.07 -9.32
CA ALA A 84 12.32 0.23 -9.45
C ALA A 84 11.30 1.36 -9.64
N ALA A 85 10.27 1.14 -10.48
CA ALA A 85 9.17 2.10 -10.65
C ALA A 85 8.32 2.26 -9.37
N TRP A 86 8.25 1.22 -8.53
CA TRP A 86 7.55 1.23 -7.23
C TRP A 86 8.40 1.78 -6.07
N ALA A 87 9.70 1.98 -6.27
CA ALA A 87 10.66 2.24 -5.21
C ALA A 87 10.36 3.53 -4.43
N GLY A 88 10.03 3.38 -3.16
CA GLY A 88 9.66 4.49 -2.26
C GLY A 88 8.18 4.52 -1.87
N LEU A 89 7.30 3.80 -2.57
CA LEU A 89 5.87 3.72 -2.23
C LEU A 89 5.59 2.77 -1.04
N GLY A 90 6.56 1.91 -0.71
CA GLY A 90 6.45 0.93 0.37
C GLY A 90 5.53 -0.26 0.03
N TYR A 91 5.51 -1.27 0.91
CA TYR A 91 4.69 -2.48 0.76
C TYR A 91 4.91 -3.17 -0.60
N TYR A 92 6.17 -3.47 -0.94
CA TYR A 92 6.60 -4.01 -2.24
C TYR A 92 5.92 -5.33 -2.64
N ARG A 93 5.36 -6.08 -1.68
CA ARG A 93 4.52 -7.24 -1.97
C ARG A 93 3.35 -6.89 -2.90
N ARG A 94 2.82 -5.67 -2.82
CA ARG A 94 1.77 -5.17 -3.73
C ARG A 94 2.24 -5.14 -5.18
N ALA A 95 3.44 -4.61 -5.43
CA ALA A 95 4.03 -4.55 -6.77
C ALA A 95 4.28 -5.97 -7.33
N ARG A 96 4.79 -6.87 -6.48
CA ARG A 96 5.02 -8.28 -6.86
C ARG A 96 3.73 -8.98 -7.27
N PHE A 97 2.68 -8.88 -6.46
CA PHE A 97 1.39 -9.48 -6.79
C PHE A 97 0.73 -8.84 -8.00
N LEU A 98 0.81 -7.51 -8.15
CA LEU A 98 0.32 -6.82 -9.35
C LEU A 98 1.03 -7.34 -10.62
N HIS A 99 2.35 -7.51 -10.56
CA HIS A 99 3.12 -8.03 -11.69
C HIS A 99 2.83 -9.51 -11.98
N GLU A 100 2.73 -10.34 -10.94
CA GLU A 100 2.32 -11.75 -11.08
C GLU A 100 0.93 -11.88 -11.71
N ALA A 101 -0.02 -11.07 -11.23
CA ALA A 101 -1.37 -11.02 -11.78
C ALA A 101 -1.40 -10.46 -13.20
N ALA A 102 -0.57 -9.48 -13.55
CA ALA A 102 -0.45 -8.99 -14.92
C ALA A 102 0.03 -10.11 -15.87
N ARG A 103 0.97 -10.95 -15.42
CA ARG A 103 1.42 -12.13 -16.18
C ARG A 103 0.32 -13.19 -16.36
N VAL A 104 -0.51 -13.41 -15.34
CA VAL A 104 -1.70 -14.26 -15.47
C VAL A 104 -2.66 -13.67 -16.51
N VAL A 105 -2.93 -12.37 -16.47
CA VAL A 105 -3.78 -11.69 -17.46
C VAL A 105 -3.22 -11.82 -18.89
N ALA A 106 -1.92 -11.64 -19.08
CA ALA A 106 -1.29 -11.79 -20.38
C ALA A 106 -1.43 -13.22 -20.94
N ARG A 107 -1.15 -14.25 -20.12
CA ARG A 107 -1.17 -15.65 -20.55
C ARG A 107 -2.59 -16.24 -20.68
N GLU A 108 -3.45 -15.97 -19.71
CA GLU A 108 -4.72 -16.72 -19.53
C GLU A 108 -5.95 -15.90 -19.95
N HIS A 109 -5.82 -14.58 -20.10
CA HIS A 109 -6.91 -13.68 -20.48
C HIS A 109 -6.61 -12.86 -21.75
N GLY A 110 -5.63 -13.28 -22.56
CA GLY A 110 -5.30 -12.66 -23.85
C GLY A 110 -4.90 -11.18 -23.72
N GLY A 111 -4.23 -10.81 -22.63
CA GLY A 111 -3.80 -9.42 -22.39
C GLY A 111 -4.94 -8.46 -22.03
N ARG A 112 -6.13 -8.96 -21.70
CA ARG A 112 -7.28 -8.14 -21.30
C ARG A 112 -7.64 -8.39 -19.85
N VAL A 113 -7.70 -7.32 -19.05
CA VAL A 113 -8.11 -7.43 -17.64
C VAL A 113 -9.54 -8.00 -17.57
N PRO A 114 -9.77 -9.12 -16.86
CA PRO A 114 -11.07 -9.74 -16.79
C PRO A 114 -12.09 -8.83 -16.09
N THR A 115 -13.29 -8.75 -16.65
CA THR A 115 -14.35 -7.83 -16.20
C THR A 115 -15.48 -8.52 -15.43
N THR A 116 -15.37 -9.84 -15.22
CA THR A 116 -16.28 -10.58 -14.32
C THR A 116 -15.69 -10.67 -12.92
N ALA A 117 -16.55 -10.63 -11.90
CA ALA A 117 -16.10 -10.66 -10.51
C ALA A 117 -15.30 -11.93 -10.17
N ALA A 118 -15.73 -13.09 -10.68
CA ALA A 118 -15.06 -14.36 -10.42
C ALA A 118 -13.66 -14.41 -11.05
N ALA A 119 -13.52 -14.06 -12.33
CA ALA A 119 -12.24 -14.11 -13.02
C ALA A 119 -11.27 -13.02 -12.55
N PHE A 120 -11.76 -11.83 -12.15
CA PHE A 120 -10.89 -10.82 -11.58
C PHE A 120 -10.45 -11.19 -10.16
N ALA A 121 -11.32 -11.84 -9.36
CA ALA A 121 -10.99 -12.29 -8.00
C ALA A 121 -9.98 -13.45 -7.95
N SER A 122 -9.83 -14.24 -9.03
CA SER A 122 -8.84 -15.32 -9.09
C SER A 122 -7.41 -14.81 -9.32
N LEU A 123 -7.24 -13.53 -9.64
CA LEU A 123 -5.91 -12.95 -9.86
C LEU A 123 -5.12 -12.80 -8.55
N PRO A 124 -3.79 -13.08 -8.55
CA PRO A 124 -2.92 -12.89 -7.40
C PRO A 124 -3.05 -11.51 -6.74
N GLY A 125 -3.24 -11.49 -5.42
CA GLY A 125 -3.35 -10.25 -4.63
C GLY A 125 -4.64 -9.45 -4.83
N VAL A 126 -5.61 -9.95 -5.60
CA VAL A 126 -6.91 -9.29 -5.78
C VAL A 126 -7.91 -9.77 -4.72
N GLY A 127 -8.15 -8.92 -3.72
CA GLY A 127 -9.16 -9.17 -2.67
C GLY A 127 -10.53 -8.58 -3.01
N ARG A 128 -11.55 -8.92 -2.21
CA ARG A 128 -12.95 -8.46 -2.36
C ARG A 128 -13.09 -6.94 -2.54
N TYR A 129 -12.31 -6.14 -1.81
CA TYR A 129 -12.26 -4.68 -1.98
C TYR A 129 -11.85 -4.30 -3.41
N THR A 130 -10.72 -4.84 -3.90
CA THR A 130 -10.17 -4.52 -5.22
C THR A 130 -11.13 -4.94 -6.32
N VAL A 131 -11.81 -6.08 -6.19
CA VAL A 131 -12.85 -6.52 -7.13
C VAL A 131 -13.97 -5.49 -7.22
N GLY A 132 -14.51 -5.08 -6.07
CA GLY A 132 -15.57 -4.07 -6.01
C GLY A 132 -15.13 -2.73 -6.57
N ALA A 133 -13.95 -2.24 -6.19
CA ALA A 133 -13.43 -0.94 -6.60
C ALA A 133 -13.18 -0.91 -8.11
N VAL A 134 -12.37 -1.84 -8.62
CA VAL A 134 -11.98 -1.85 -10.03
C VAL A 134 -13.20 -2.06 -10.94
N LEU A 135 -14.02 -3.08 -10.70
CA LEU A 135 -15.11 -3.42 -11.62
C LEU A 135 -16.27 -2.43 -11.53
N SER A 136 -16.58 -1.86 -10.36
CA SER A 136 -17.61 -0.83 -10.27
C SER A 136 -17.20 0.48 -10.93
N ILE A 137 -15.92 0.86 -10.87
CA ILE A 137 -15.44 2.11 -11.49
C ILE A 137 -15.22 1.95 -13.00
N SER A 138 -14.65 0.82 -13.43
CA SER A 138 -14.29 0.61 -14.84
C SER A 138 -15.48 0.21 -15.71
N VAL A 139 -16.20 -0.84 -15.32
CA VAL A 139 -17.29 -1.43 -16.12
C VAL A 139 -18.67 -1.24 -15.51
N GLY A 140 -18.75 -0.57 -14.36
CA GLY A 140 -20.01 -0.29 -13.69
C GLY A 140 -20.68 -1.48 -13.03
N ALA A 141 -19.91 -2.51 -12.69
CA ALA A 141 -20.42 -3.67 -11.98
C ALA A 141 -21.07 -3.23 -10.65
N ARG A 142 -22.25 -3.78 -10.35
CA ARG A 142 -22.97 -3.51 -9.11
C ARG A 142 -22.34 -4.27 -7.94
N LEU A 143 -21.15 -3.83 -7.53
CA LEU A 143 -20.36 -4.44 -6.47
C LEU A 143 -20.01 -3.39 -5.40
N PRO A 144 -20.05 -3.77 -4.12
CA PRO A 144 -19.73 -2.86 -3.02
C PRO A 144 -18.22 -2.66 -2.86
N VAL A 145 -17.82 -1.55 -2.24
CA VAL A 145 -16.48 -1.39 -1.67
C VAL A 145 -16.54 -1.23 -0.16
N LEU A 146 -15.48 -1.68 0.51
CA LEU A 146 -15.31 -1.48 1.95
C LEU A 146 -13.82 -1.30 2.28
N ASP A 147 -13.37 -0.05 2.34
CA ASP A 147 -12.05 0.33 2.84
C ASP A 147 -12.14 0.92 4.27
N GLY A 148 -11.02 1.39 4.81
CA GLY A 148 -11.00 2.04 6.12
C GLY A 148 -11.82 3.34 6.19
N ASN A 149 -12.02 4.03 5.06
CA ASN A 149 -12.85 5.23 4.99
C ASN A 149 -14.34 4.87 5.09
N VAL A 150 -14.80 3.93 4.25
CA VAL A 150 -16.19 3.46 4.25
C VAL A 150 -16.55 2.78 5.57
N CYS A 151 -15.66 1.98 6.15
CA CYS A 151 -15.87 1.38 7.48
C CYS A 151 -16.16 2.45 8.55
N ARG A 152 -15.39 3.55 8.55
CA ARG A 152 -15.56 4.64 9.50
C ARG A 152 -16.87 5.39 9.27
N VAL A 153 -17.22 5.68 8.01
CA VAL A 153 -18.50 6.29 7.65
C VAL A 153 -19.66 5.45 8.16
N PHE A 154 -19.64 4.14 7.92
CA PHE A 154 -20.70 3.23 8.35
C PHE A 154 -20.80 3.11 9.88
N ALA A 155 -19.67 2.96 10.57
CA ALA A 155 -19.64 2.92 12.03
C ALA A 155 -20.28 4.17 12.65
N ARG A 156 -20.01 5.35 12.08
CA ARG A 156 -20.61 6.63 12.52
C ARG A 156 -22.07 6.77 12.14
N TRP A 157 -22.47 6.36 10.94
CA TRP A 157 -23.87 6.38 10.53
C TRP A 157 -24.75 5.55 11.47
N THR A 158 -24.28 4.40 11.91
CA THR A 158 -25.06 3.54 12.81
C THR A 158 -24.76 3.77 14.29
N ALA A 159 -23.85 4.69 14.64
CA ALA A 159 -23.31 4.87 16.00
C ALA A 159 -22.98 3.51 16.65
N SER A 160 -22.28 2.66 15.90
CA SER A 160 -21.95 1.30 16.33
C SER A 160 -20.44 1.10 16.32
N PRO A 161 -19.86 0.39 17.31
CA PRO A 161 -18.42 0.19 17.43
C PRO A 161 -17.90 -0.89 16.47
N LEU A 162 -18.30 -0.83 15.20
CA LEU A 162 -17.96 -1.81 14.17
C LEU A 162 -16.48 -1.72 13.83
N GLN A 163 -15.80 -2.87 13.88
CA GLN A 163 -14.38 -2.99 13.56
C GLN A 163 -14.19 -4.03 12.46
N ALA A 164 -13.75 -3.61 11.27
CA ALA A 164 -13.59 -4.49 10.11
C ALA A 164 -12.61 -5.67 10.33
N LYS A 165 -11.79 -5.64 11.38
CA LYS A 165 -10.91 -6.77 11.77
C LYS A 165 -11.67 -7.89 12.49
N ARG A 166 -12.86 -7.62 13.04
CA ARG A 166 -13.71 -8.64 13.67
C ARG A 166 -14.60 -9.27 12.59
N PRO A 167 -14.58 -10.60 12.38
CA PRO A 167 -15.32 -11.23 11.28
C PRO A 167 -16.83 -10.92 11.25
N ALA A 168 -17.48 -10.91 12.41
CA ALA A 168 -18.90 -10.59 12.51
C ALA A 168 -19.22 -9.14 12.08
N ASP A 169 -18.39 -8.18 12.51
CA ASP A 169 -18.53 -6.78 12.12
C ASP A 169 -18.22 -6.57 10.64
N ALA A 170 -17.19 -7.23 10.12
CA ALA A 170 -16.85 -7.20 8.70
C ALA A 170 -18.03 -7.68 7.85
N LYS A 171 -18.67 -8.79 8.24
CA LYS A 171 -19.88 -9.31 7.57
C LYS A 171 -20.99 -8.26 7.56
N ARG A 172 -21.25 -7.62 8.71
CA ARG A 172 -22.29 -6.57 8.82
C ARG A 172 -21.98 -5.35 7.97
N LEU A 173 -20.73 -4.87 7.98
CA LEU A 173 -20.29 -3.73 7.17
C LEU A 173 -20.41 -4.01 5.67
N TRP A 174 -20.06 -5.22 5.22
CA TRP A 174 -20.25 -5.64 3.83
C TRP A 174 -21.74 -5.71 3.45
N SER A 175 -22.60 -6.27 4.30
CA SER A 175 -24.04 -6.29 4.05
C SER A 175 -24.63 -4.87 3.97
N MET A 176 -24.13 -3.93 4.78
CA MET A 176 -24.52 -2.52 4.67
C MET A 176 -24.08 -1.92 3.32
N ALA A 177 -22.84 -2.19 2.90
CA ALA A 177 -22.34 -1.72 1.60
C ALA A 177 -23.22 -2.21 0.45
N GLU A 178 -23.59 -3.49 0.45
CA GLU A 178 -24.43 -4.12 -0.56
C GLU A 178 -25.86 -3.56 -0.60
N ALA A 179 -26.47 -3.38 0.58
CA ALA A 179 -27.82 -2.84 0.69
C ALA A 179 -27.91 -1.39 0.19
N LEU A 180 -26.82 -0.64 0.33
CA LEU A 180 -26.75 0.76 -0.07
C LEU A 180 -26.39 0.98 -1.54
N LEU A 181 -25.97 -0.04 -2.28
CA LEU A 181 -25.70 0.09 -3.72
C LEU A 181 -26.93 0.59 -4.49
N PRO A 182 -26.78 1.57 -5.40
CA PRO A 182 -27.85 2.01 -6.28
C PRO A 182 -28.56 0.84 -6.99
N PRO A 183 -29.87 0.98 -7.30
CA PRO A 183 -30.57 0.00 -8.12
C PRO A 183 -29.91 -0.10 -9.51
N ALA A 184 -30.10 -1.24 -10.18
CA ALA A 184 -29.57 -1.46 -11.52
C ALA A 184 -30.21 -0.49 -12.53
N GLY A 185 -29.55 0.64 -12.78
CA GLY A 185 -30.06 1.69 -13.68
C GLY A 185 -28.97 2.59 -14.25
N GLY A 186 -27.69 2.24 -14.08
CA GLY A 186 -26.59 2.94 -14.72
C GLY A 186 -25.25 2.40 -14.26
N ALA A 187 -24.43 1.92 -15.20
CA ALA A 187 -23.08 1.42 -14.96
C ALA A 187 -22.24 2.42 -14.13
N ALA A 188 -22.36 3.73 -14.39
CA ALA A 188 -21.65 4.77 -13.63
C ALA A 188 -22.09 4.87 -12.16
N ALA A 189 -23.34 4.52 -11.82
CA ALA A 189 -23.92 4.82 -10.52
C ALA A 189 -23.25 4.04 -9.37
N SER A 190 -22.86 2.78 -9.58
CA SER A 190 -22.19 1.98 -8.54
C SER A 190 -20.74 2.43 -8.31
N GLY A 191 -20.01 2.71 -9.40
CA GLY A 191 -18.65 3.24 -9.32
C GLY A 191 -18.58 4.61 -8.65
N ASP A 192 -19.44 5.53 -9.05
CA ASP A 192 -19.52 6.87 -8.44
C ASP A 192 -20.01 6.80 -7.01
N TRP A 193 -20.97 5.92 -6.69
CA TRP A 193 -21.42 5.69 -5.31
C TRP A 193 -20.28 5.21 -4.40
N ASN A 194 -19.53 4.20 -4.84
CA ASN A 194 -18.39 3.68 -4.11
C ASN A 194 -17.31 4.75 -3.92
N GLN A 195 -16.99 5.48 -4.98
CA GLN A 195 -16.04 6.59 -4.90
C GLN A 195 -16.52 7.73 -4.01
N ALA A 196 -17.82 8.03 -4.00
CA ALA A 196 -18.41 9.05 -3.15
C ALA A 196 -18.32 8.69 -1.66
N LEU A 197 -18.54 7.42 -1.30
CA LEU A 197 -18.33 6.92 0.06
C LEU A 197 -16.86 7.05 0.49
N MET A 198 -15.93 6.63 -0.38
CA MET A 198 -14.49 6.74 -0.12
C MET A 198 -14.06 8.20 0.01
N GLU A 199 -14.54 9.07 -0.88
CA GLU A 199 -14.26 10.51 -0.87
C GLU A 199 -14.81 11.17 0.39
N LEU A 200 -16.06 10.87 0.78
CA LEU A 200 -16.68 11.37 2.00
C LEU A 200 -15.85 11.02 3.23
N GLY A 201 -15.41 9.77 3.35
CA GLY A 201 -14.53 9.37 4.43
C GLY A 201 -13.18 10.08 4.37
N ALA A 202 -12.60 10.21 3.19
CA ALA A 202 -11.27 10.80 3.01
C ALA A 202 -11.23 12.31 3.32
N THR A 203 -12.29 13.07 3.00
CA THR A 203 -12.25 14.54 3.03
C THR A 203 -13.14 15.14 4.13
N VAL A 204 -14.32 14.58 4.41
CA VAL A 204 -15.31 15.19 5.32
C VAL A 204 -15.41 14.42 6.63
N CYS A 205 -15.70 13.13 6.54
CA CYS A 205 -15.84 12.23 7.68
C CYS A 205 -14.46 11.70 8.09
N THR A 206 -13.53 12.60 8.42
CA THR A 206 -12.13 12.30 8.77
C THR A 206 -11.99 11.61 10.13
N PRO A 207 -10.89 10.88 10.40
CA PRO A 207 -10.71 10.18 11.68
C PRO A 207 -10.82 11.09 12.90
N ARG A 208 -10.23 12.28 12.83
CA ARG A 208 -10.28 13.33 13.86
C ARG A 208 -10.90 14.60 13.27
N ALA A 209 -11.61 15.36 14.09
CA ALA A 209 -12.32 16.59 13.74
C ALA A 209 -13.13 16.45 12.43
N PRO A 210 -14.09 15.50 12.34
CA PRO A 210 -14.91 15.36 11.15
C PRO A 210 -15.71 16.64 10.89
N ARG A 211 -15.77 17.05 9.62
CA ARG A 211 -16.46 18.26 9.17
C ARG A 211 -17.96 18.01 9.04
N CYS A 212 -18.62 17.61 10.13
CA CYS A 212 -20.03 17.26 10.16
C CYS A 212 -20.96 18.35 9.60
N PRO A 213 -20.73 19.67 9.82
CA PRO A 213 -21.53 20.72 9.19
C PRO A 213 -21.46 20.70 7.65
N GLU A 214 -20.33 20.30 7.06
CA GLU A 214 -20.13 20.19 5.61
C GLU A 214 -20.64 18.85 5.02
N CYS A 215 -21.04 17.89 5.86
CA CYS A 215 -21.42 16.56 5.42
C CYS A 215 -22.79 16.55 4.73
N PRO A 216 -22.89 16.12 3.45
CA PRO A 216 -24.13 16.17 2.67
C PRO A 216 -25.23 15.24 3.22
N VAL A 217 -24.83 14.25 4.01
CA VAL A 217 -25.70 13.21 4.57
C VAL A 217 -25.70 13.21 6.10
N ARG A 218 -25.35 14.34 6.73
CA ARG A 218 -25.28 14.47 8.20
C ARG A 218 -26.59 14.11 8.91
N ALA A 219 -27.74 14.40 8.27
CA ALA A 219 -29.07 14.10 8.80
C ALA A 219 -29.32 12.59 9.00
N HIS A 220 -28.58 11.73 8.28
CA HIS A 220 -28.68 10.27 8.40
C HIS A 220 -27.66 9.67 9.38
N CYS A 221 -26.87 10.49 10.07
CA CYS A 221 -25.75 10.03 10.87
C CYS A 221 -26.09 10.00 12.37
N LYS A 222 -26.25 8.80 12.94
CA LYS A 222 -26.56 8.65 14.37
C LYS A 222 -25.47 9.18 15.29
N ALA A 223 -24.19 9.00 14.95
CA ALA A 223 -23.10 9.50 15.79
C ALA A 223 -23.01 11.04 15.76
N HIS A 224 -23.43 11.68 14.67
CA HIS A 224 -23.57 13.13 14.62
C HIS A 224 -24.75 13.61 15.48
N ALA A 225 -25.91 12.96 15.36
CA ALA A 225 -27.08 13.26 16.20
C ALA A 225 -26.78 13.10 17.70
N ALA A 226 -25.91 12.14 18.06
CA ALA A 226 -25.44 11.92 19.42
C ALA A 226 -24.25 12.81 19.84
N GLY A 227 -23.77 13.73 18.98
CA GLY A 227 -22.66 14.62 19.28
C GLY A 227 -21.28 13.95 19.45
N THR A 228 -21.14 12.67 19.13
CA THR A 228 -19.95 11.85 19.44
C THR A 228 -19.38 11.07 18.24
N PRO A 229 -19.19 11.68 17.06
CA PRO A 229 -18.72 10.98 15.87
C PRO A 229 -17.32 10.36 16.02
N GLU A 230 -16.45 10.93 16.86
CA GLU A 230 -15.09 10.42 17.08
C GLU A 230 -15.03 9.16 17.96
N ALA A 231 -16.11 8.83 18.68
CA ALA A 231 -16.21 7.57 19.41
C ALA A 231 -16.31 6.34 18.47
N PHE A 232 -16.56 6.57 17.17
CA PHE A 232 -16.79 5.52 16.18
C PHE A 232 -15.87 5.65 14.95
N PRO A 233 -15.22 4.54 14.52
CA PRO A 233 -15.05 3.29 15.25
C PRO A 233 -14.09 3.48 16.44
N PRO A 234 -14.15 2.61 17.47
CA PRO A 234 -13.20 2.66 18.57
C PRO A 234 -11.76 2.51 18.06
N VAL A 235 -10.85 3.26 18.67
CA VAL A 235 -9.42 3.19 18.33
C VAL A 235 -8.91 1.79 18.70
N ALA A 236 -8.39 1.07 17.72
CA ALA A 236 -7.76 -0.22 17.97
C ALA A 236 -6.54 -0.02 18.87
N SER A 237 -6.33 -0.95 19.83
CA SER A 237 -5.15 -0.94 20.67
C SER A 237 -3.87 -0.94 19.82
N ARG A 238 -2.88 -0.14 20.26
CA ARG A 238 -1.61 -0.03 19.54
C ARG A 238 -0.92 -1.38 19.57
N ARG A 239 -0.59 -1.91 18.38
CA ARG A 239 0.19 -3.15 18.29
C ARG A 239 1.54 -2.94 18.96
N GLU A 240 1.98 -3.94 19.71
CA GLU A 240 3.31 -3.94 20.31
C GLU A 240 4.39 -3.75 19.24
N VAL A 241 5.39 -2.93 19.58
CA VAL A 241 6.52 -2.65 18.68
C VAL A 241 7.50 -3.81 18.74
N VAL A 242 7.67 -4.50 17.61
CA VAL A 242 8.67 -5.55 17.48
C VAL A 242 10.04 -4.91 17.24
N LYS A 243 10.99 -5.12 18.14
CA LYS A 243 12.38 -4.66 18.01
C LYS A 243 13.18 -5.68 17.20
N LEU A 244 13.85 -5.22 16.15
CA LEU A 244 14.71 -6.04 15.29
C LEU A 244 16.11 -5.44 15.23
N ARG A 245 17.14 -6.29 15.18
CA ARG A 245 18.53 -5.91 14.97
C ARG A 245 19.01 -6.41 13.61
N ARG A 246 19.83 -5.62 12.91
CA ARG A 246 20.44 -6.00 11.63
C ARG A 246 21.86 -5.44 11.55
N ALA A 247 22.80 -6.21 11.00
CA ALA A 247 24.12 -5.71 10.63
C ALA A 247 24.26 -5.66 9.10
N VAL A 248 24.86 -4.59 8.58
CA VAL A 248 25.12 -4.42 7.15
C VAL A 248 26.54 -3.89 6.90
N ALA A 249 27.12 -4.25 5.76
CA ALA A 249 28.41 -3.77 5.32
C ALA A 249 28.24 -2.67 4.26
N LEU A 250 28.82 -1.49 4.50
CA LEU A 250 28.94 -0.44 3.50
C LEU A 250 30.27 -0.62 2.76
N LEU A 251 30.17 -1.24 1.59
CA LEU A 251 31.31 -1.60 0.75
C LEU A 251 31.36 -0.67 -0.47
N ARG A 252 32.49 0.02 -0.67
CA ARG A 252 32.67 0.99 -1.76
C ARG A 252 33.77 0.57 -2.72
N ARG A 253 33.60 0.91 -4.00
CA ARG A 253 34.64 0.76 -5.04
C ARG A 253 34.51 1.91 -6.02
N GLY A 254 35.41 2.89 -5.91
CA GLY A 254 35.23 4.19 -6.59
C GLY A 254 33.97 4.89 -6.07
N GLY A 255 33.11 5.34 -6.99
CA GLY A 255 31.81 5.94 -6.66
C GLY A 255 30.70 4.92 -6.32
N ASP A 256 30.90 3.64 -6.65
CA ASP A 256 29.87 2.61 -6.50
C ASP A 256 29.81 2.02 -5.10
N VAL A 257 28.63 1.52 -4.74
CA VAL A 257 28.39 0.67 -3.57
C VAL A 257 28.03 -0.74 -3.99
N LEU A 258 28.46 -1.74 -3.22
CA LEU A 258 28.00 -3.12 -3.42
C LEU A 258 26.64 -3.31 -2.76
N LEU A 259 25.68 -3.79 -3.52
CA LEU A 259 24.39 -4.25 -3.04
C LEU A 259 24.29 -5.77 -3.12
N ALA A 260 23.54 -6.34 -2.19
CA ALA A 260 23.06 -7.71 -2.24
C ALA A 260 21.53 -7.74 -2.31
N ARG A 261 21.00 -8.77 -2.96
CA ARG A 261 19.58 -9.07 -2.93
C ARG A 261 19.23 -9.70 -1.59
N ARG A 262 18.29 -9.09 -0.86
CA ARG A 262 17.85 -9.58 0.45
C ARG A 262 17.07 -10.88 0.31
N GLU A 263 17.37 -11.83 1.18
CA GLU A 263 16.59 -13.06 1.37
C GLU A 263 15.91 -13.02 2.74
N GLY A 264 14.66 -13.48 2.82
CA GLY A 264 13.94 -13.68 4.08
C GLY A 264 12.57 -12.98 4.13
N ALA A 265 11.87 -13.05 5.27
CA ALA A 265 10.46 -12.65 5.33
C ALA A 265 10.19 -11.14 5.14
N LEU A 266 11.13 -10.28 5.57
CA LEU A 266 10.98 -8.82 5.51
C LEU A 266 11.79 -8.26 4.34
N LEU A 267 11.17 -7.43 3.49
CA LEU A 267 11.83 -6.80 2.33
C LEU A 267 12.50 -7.81 1.36
N ASP A 268 11.93 -9.00 1.26
CA ASP A 268 12.43 -10.07 0.40
C ASP A 268 12.67 -9.61 -1.05
N GLY A 269 13.81 -10.03 -1.59
CA GLY A 269 14.26 -9.77 -2.95
C GLY A 269 14.54 -8.31 -3.28
N MET A 270 14.56 -7.40 -2.29
CA MET A 270 14.96 -6.00 -2.44
C MET A 270 16.48 -5.85 -2.45
N TRP A 271 16.99 -4.84 -3.15
CA TRP A 271 18.40 -4.50 -3.15
C TRP A 271 18.76 -3.63 -1.92
N GLU A 272 19.74 -4.08 -1.14
CA GLU A 272 20.27 -3.37 0.02
C GLU A 272 21.76 -3.70 0.23
N MET A 273 22.39 -3.10 1.24
CA MET A 273 23.77 -3.44 1.59
C MET A 273 23.86 -4.90 2.07
N PRO A 274 24.90 -5.65 1.69
CA PRO A 274 25.12 -7.01 2.18
C PRO A 274 25.04 -7.04 3.70
N GLY A 275 24.23 -7.96 4.25
CA GLY A 275 23.96 -7.95 5.68
C GLY A 275 23.08 -9.09 6.15
N VAL A 276 22.85 -9.12 7.46
CA VAL A 276 22.21 -10.24 8.17
C VAL A 276 21.32 -9.71 9.29
N ASP A 277 20.14 -10.32 9.45
CA ASP A 277 19.26 -10.07 10.60
C ASP A 277 19.86 -10.78 11.83
N LEU A 278 19.85 -10.10 12.97
CA LEU A 278 20.55 -10.56 14.18
C LEU A 278 19.56 -11.08 15.22
N ALA A 279 19.93 -12.16 15.90
CA ALA A 279 19.32 -12.51 17.18
C ALA A 279 19.60 -11.40 18.24
N PRO A 280 18.77 -11.26 19.28
CA PRO A 280 18.87 -10.19 20.27
C PRO A 280 20.27 -10.00 20.88
N ASP A 281 20.97 -11.10 21.06
CA ASP A 281 22.23 -11.29 21.77
C ASP A 281 23.42 -11.63 20.86
N ALA A 282 23.19 -11.72 19.53
CA ALA A 282 24.25 -11.99 18.58
C ALA A 282 25.26 -10.83 18.47
N ASP A 283 26.55 -11.19 18.33
CA ASP A 283 27.61 -10.27 17.92
C ASP A 283 27.44 -9.89 16.44
N ALA A 284 27.19 -8.60 16.21
CA ALA A 284 26.90 -8.06 14.90
C ALA A 284 28.07 -8.21 13.91
N GLY A 285 29.31 -8.00 14.39
CA GLY A 285 30.50 -8.06 13.56
C GLY A 285 30.81 -9.49 13.12
N VAL A 286 30.71 -10.46 14.03
CA VAL A 286 30.92 -11.89 13.74
C VAL A 286 29.87 -12.39 12.76
N ALA A 287 28.60 -12.10 13.01
CA ALA A 287 27.50 -12.51 12.14
C ALA A 287 27.64 -11.90 10.74
N LEU A 288 27.96 -10.60 10.65
CA LEU A 288 28.15 -9.91 9.38
C LEU A 288 29.33 -10.49 8.58
N ARG A 289 30.47 -10.75 9.24
CA ARG A 289 31.62 -11.40 8.59
C ARG A 289 31.28 -12.80 8.06
N SER A 290 30.46 -13.56 8.79
CA SER A 290 29.96 -14.85 8.32
C SER A 290 29.07 -14.69 7.08
N ALA A 291 28.13 -13.75 7.10
CA ALA A 291 27.24 -13.47 5.97
C ALA A 291 28.00 -13.01 4.71
N LEU A 292 29.01 -12.14 4.85
CA LEU A 292 29.87 -11.73 3.74
C LEU A 292 30.64 -12.91 3.14
N ARG A 293 31.17 -13.81 3.97
CA ARG A 293 31.85 -15.04 3.53
C ARG A 293 30.91 -15.95 2.73
N ALA A 294 29.68 -16.15 3.19
CA ALA A 294 28.67 -16.93 2.47
C ALA A 294 28.35 -16.33 1.08
N LEU A 295 28.35 -15.00 0.96
CA LEU A 295 28.19 -14.30 -0.31
C LEU A 295 29.46 -14.34 -1.21
N GLY A 296 30.58 -14.85 -0.71
CA GLY A 296 31.89 -14.84 -1.37
C GLY A 296 32.56 -13.46 -1.38
N VAL A 297 32.05 -12.52 -0.58
CA VAL A 297 32.59 -11.15 -0.49
C VAL A 297 33.78 -11.13 0.47
N LYS A 298 34.93 -10.68 -0.03
CA LYS A 298 36.15 -10.47 0.76
C LYS A 298 36.32 -8.97 1.00
N ALA A 299 36.22 -8.56 2.25
CA ALA A 299 36.46 -7.19 2.71
C ALA A 299 36.95 -7.21 4.16
N ARG A 300 37.85 -6.29 4.51
CA ARG A 300 38.12 -5.95 5.90
C ARG A 300 37.09 -4.91 6.33
N LEU A 301 36.50 -5.07 7.51
CA LEU A 301 35.56 -4.10 8.08
C LEU A 301 36.29 -3.25 9.13
N ALA A 302 35.86 -2.01 9.32
CA ALA A 302 36.30 -1.16 10.42
C ALA A 302 35.98 -1.81 11.77
N ASP A 303 36.70 -1.42 12.83
CA ASP A 303 36.50 -1.96 14.18
C ASP A 303 35.24 -1.42 14.86
N THR A 304 34.73 -0.30 14.38
CA THR A 304 33.52 0.34 14.90
C THR A 304 32.42 0.38 13.85
N SER A 305 31.18 0.30 14.32
CA SER A 305 29.97 0.46 13.52
C SER A 305 29.25 1.74 13.90
N ARG A 306 28.47 2.29 12.96
CA ARG A 306 27.50 3.35 13.28
C ARG A 306 26.10 2.78 13.29
N ARG A 307 25.22 3.37 14.10
CA ARG A 307 23.83 2.92 14.22
C ARG A 307 22.87 3.78 13.40
N VAL A 308 21.96 3.12 12.70
CA VAL A 308 20.85 3.75 11.96
C VAL A 308 19.54 3.15 12.46
N LYS A 309 18.61 4.01 12.84
CA LYS A 309 17.25 3.59 13.21
C LYS A 309 16.32 3.69 12.00
N HIS A 310 15.54 2.63 11.79
CA HIS A 310 14.54 2.57 10.73
C HIS A 310 13.26 1.91 11.24
N THR A 311 12.10 2.42 10.83
CA THR A 311 10.81 1.88 11.27
C THR A 311 10.00 1.47 10.06
N ILE A 312 9.48 0.23 10.10
CA ILE A 312 8.56 -0.30 9.09
C ILE A 312 7.32 -0.78 9.82
N THR A 313 6.21 -0.08 9.67
CA THR A 313 4.94 -0.39 10.35
C THR A 313 5.11 -0.40 11.88
N HIS A 314 4.99 -1.57 12.53
CA HIS A 314 5.17 -1.82 13.96
C HIS A 314 6.57 -2.39 14.28
N ARG A 315 7.49 -2.43 13.32
CA ARG A 315 8.86 -2.95 13.50
C ARG A 315 9.84 -1.81 13.64
N ALA A 316 10.51 -1.72 14.77
CA ALA A 316 11.64 -0.83 14.99
C ALA A 316 12.93 -1.60 14.72
N ILE A 317 13.65 -1.21 13.67
CA ILE A 317 14.87 -1.86 13.20
C ILE A 317 16.06 -0.99 13.57
N GLU A 318 16.93 -1.52 14.42
CA GLU A 318 18.24 -0.96 14.69
C GLU A 318 19.25 -1.61 13.75
N VAL A 319 19.95 -0.79 12.97
CA VAL A 319 20.89 -1.25 11.94
C VAL A 319 22.29 -0.79 12.30
N GLU A 320 23.18 -1.75 12.47
CA GLU A 320 24.62 -1.53 12.64
C GLU A 320 25.29 -1.54 11.27
N VAL A 321 25.92 -0.42 10.90
CA VAL A 321 26.57 -0.23 9.61
C VAL A 321 28.08 -0.28 9.82
N TRP A 322 28.73 -1.24 9.17
CA TRP A 322 30.16 -1.47 9.22
C TRP A 322 30.77 -1.05 7.89
N GLU A 323 31.72 -0.11 7.90
CA GLU A 323 32.38 0.34 6.67
C GLU A 323 33.55 -0.58 6.32
N ALA A 324 33.78 -0.81 5.03
CA ALA A 324 34.97 -1.53 4.59
C ALA A 324 36.23 -0.66 4.74
N THR A 325 37.31 -1.24 5.24
CA THR A 325 38.64 -0.65 5.24
C THR A 325 39.49 -1.35 4.18
N GLY A 326 39.88 -0.62 3.13
CA GLY A 326 40.71 -1.14 2.05
C GLY A 326 39.94 -1.81 0.90
N ALA A 327 40.63 -2.69 0.16
CA ALA A 327 40.12 -3.28 -1.06
C ALA A 327 38.97 -4.27 -0.81
N VAL A 328 37.94 -4.19 -1.66
CA VAL A 328 36.78 -5.10 -1.62
C VAL A 328 36.76 -5.95 -2.89
N THR A 329 36.68 -7.26 -2.70
CA THR A 329 36.49 -8.23 -3.80
C THR A 329 35.15 -8.92 -3.64
N ALA A 330 34.35 -8.93 -4.69
CA ALA A 330 33.04 -9.59 -4.72
C ALA A 330 32.89 -10.39 -6.03
N PRO A 331 32.32 -11.60 -5.98
CA PRO A 331 32.11 -12.40 -7.18
C PRO A 331 31.02 -11.77 -8.06
N ARG A 332 31.09 -12.04 -9.37
CA ARG A 332 29.97 -11.74 -10.28
C ARG A 332 28.86 -12.76 -10.04
N ARG A 333 27.79 -12.34 -9.39
CA ARG A 333 26.59 -13.15 -9.09
C ARG A 333 25.33 -12.33 -9.35
N ALA A 334 24.24 -12.98 -9.75
CA ALA A 334 22.96 -12.29 -9.97
C ALA A 334 22.42 -11.60 -8.71
N SER A 335 22.78 -12.09 -7.52
CA SER A 335 22.40 -11.54 -6.22
C SER A 335 23.32 -10.42 -5.72
N LEU A 336 24.39 -10.07 -6.44
CA LEU A 336 25.34 -9.02 -6.07
C LEU A 336 25.50 -8.02 -7.20
N ARG A 337 25.52 -6.72 -6.88
CA ARG A 337 25.64 -5.67 -7.89
C ARG A 337 26.39 -4.45 -7.35
N TRP A 338 27.43 -4.03 -8.06
CA TRP A 338 28.01 -2.71 -7.91
C TRP A 338 27.11 -1.70 -8.62
N THR A 339 26.79 -0.60 -7.96
CA THR A 339 25.94 0.44 -8.52
C THR A 339 26.29 1.79 -7.94
N ASP A 340 26.13 2.82 -8.76
CA ASP A 340 26.03 4.18 -8.28
C ASP A 340 24.78 4.29 -7.37
N PRO A 341 24.92 4.71 -6.10
CA PRO A 341 23.79 4.90 -5.21
C PRO A 341 22.83 6.02 -5.62
N ALA A 342 23.24 6.94 -6.51
CA ALA A 342 22.36 7.93 -7.13
C ALA A 342 21.54 7.36 -8.30
N SER A 343 21.92 6.17 -8.81
CA SER A 343 21.22 5.53 -9.90
C SER A 343 19.77 5.18 -9.53
N ARG A 344 18.86 5.39 -10.48
CA ARG A 344 17.44 5.02 -10.38
C ARG A 344 17.14 3.65 -11.00
N THR A 345 18.15 2.93 -11.48
CA THR A 345 17.97 1.63 -12.15
C THR A 345 17.66 0.49 -11.18
N LEU A 346 17.95 0.67 -9.88
CA LEU A 346 17.67 -0.33 -8.85
C LEU A 346 16.72 0.19 -7.78
N ALA A 347 15.81 -0.67 -7.34
CA ALA A 347 14.88 -0.41 -6.26
C ALA A 347 15.59 -0.39 -4.89
N LEU A 348 16.25 0.71 -4.55
CA LEU A 348 16.84 0.90 -3.22
C LEU A 348 15.74 1.09 -2.17
N THR A 349 15.83 0.33 -1.07
CA THR A 349 14.97 0.54 0.09
C THR A 349 15.23 1.91 0.74
N ALA A 350 14.25 2.45 1.47
CA ALA A 350 14.46 3.69 2.23
C ALA A 350 15.55 3.52 3.30
N LEU A 351 15.72 2.31 3.85
CA LEU A 351 16.84 1.97 4.71
C LEU A 351 18.16 2.04 3.95
N ALA A 352 18.26 1.44 2.77
CA ALA A 352 19.48 1.47 1.97
C ALA A 352 19.90 2.91 1.66
N LYS A 353 18.96 3.79 1.27
CA LYS A 353 19.25 5.22 1.06
C LYS A 353 19.78 5.91 2.32
N LYS A 354 19.22 5.61 3.50
CA LYS A 354 19.71 6.14 4.79
C LYS A 354 21.12 5.64 5.14
N VAL A 355 21.46 4.41 4.76
CA VAL A 355 22.77 3.82 5.02
C VAL A 355 23.81 4.36 4.04
N VAL A 356 23.48 4.63 2.77
CA VAL A 356 24.49 5.20 1.86
C VAL A 356 24.76 6.69 2.10
N ALA A 357 23.76 7.43 2.61
CA ALA A 357 23.93 8.83 2.94
C ALA A 357 25.08 9.05 3.96
N PRO A 358 25.89 10.11 3.79
CA PRO A 358 26.90 10.48 4.79
C PRO A 358 26.25 10.63 6.17
N ALA A 359 26.96 10.24 7.24
CA ALA A 359 26.49 10.49 8.59
C ALA A 359 26.25 12.01 8.74
N LYS A 360 25.03 12.41 9.11
CA LYS A 360 24.79 13.80 9.50
C LYS A 360 25.68 14.08 10.70
N ARG A 361 26.59 15.05 10.58
CA ARG A 361 27.32 15.56 11.75
C ARG A 361 26.29 15.93 12.82
N PRO A 362 26.53 15.60 14.11
CA PRO A 362 25.67 16.10 15.16
C PRO A 362 25.58 17.62 15.01
N ARG A 363 24.36 18.16 15.12
CA ARG A 363 24.20 19.61 15.28
C ARG A 363 24.96 19.96 16.56
N ALA A 364 25.96 20.84 16.42
CA ALA A 364 26.69 21.40 17.55
C ALA A 364 25.72 22.08 18.52
#